data_AF-A0A1B8F2D0-F1
#
_entry.id   AF-A0A1B8F2D0-F1
#
_cell.length_a   1.000
_cell.length_b   1.000
_cell.length_c   1.000
_cell.angle_alpha   90.00
_cell.angle_beta   90.00
_cell.angle_gamma   90.00
#
_symmetry.space_group_name_H-M   'P 1'
#
loop_
_entity.id
_entity.type
_entity.pdbx_description
1 polymer ?
#
loop_
_entity_poly.entity_id
_entity_poly.type
_entity_poly.pdbx_seq_one_letter_code
_entity_poly.pdbx_strand_id
1 'polypeptide(L)'
;MAAKKKGIVFRVTGLPASQPDDEVKEALKAAIDDNLAEGEEAKLTFNAAILPSCYDNEKKVALVEFFGGVPEFLSELTANPLDDWQVEMGDTDISFDQHFFGFTQLYAPKPDSTVTADIIAITGLDGHAYGSWRGKGNLGRMWLRDFLCKDMPCCRTMIYGYNSKLLTHKVDTIMDYGQGLLEELKKIRNIEDLRNRPLFFIAHSFGGGGQETWAACQVLLPHAQKVLSYDIEDTEVVLDRATIANDIVWYFFLTAEYAAAEKIVRIAVVDRGKVLREEHIDTLANVVQLGSMLAIQGTYKEAEATLRRALEEFIKVVGEEHLETLYCIRLLGLVLERQGKYEEAEAVQRRALKGMEKMAGKEHIETFSSASGLRLVLGRQGKYEEAEAMLRRAIEGYKKAIGGENLLTLSSIGNLGMVFEGQGKYKEAEAIHRQVLEGKKQSLGEEHLGTLGSMGQLGTALEKQGKDKEAEAMYRQALEGYKNVVGEEHPGALTCVANLALLLLGQGQWEEAEDMGIRAMGMMERVFGRENPGTLTAMNNLAYALKSQDRNEEAISLIETCFQLRERVLGPHHPYTSQSLKFLNQWREESI
;
A
#
# COMPACT_ATOMS: atom_id res chain seq x y z
N MET A 1 -28.08 19.08 35.39
CA MET A 1 -27.35 17.83 35.71
C MET A 1 -25.97 17.93 35.11
N ALA A 2 -24.91 17.83 35.92
CA ALA A 2 -23.55 17.79 35.40
C ALA A 2 -23.44 16.63 34.39
N ALA A 3 -22.92 16.90 33.19
CA ALA A 3 -22.68 15.85 32.21
C ALA A 3 -21.72 14.83 32.85
N LYS A 4 -22.17 13.59 33.06
CA LYS A 4 -21.28 12.50 33.49
C LYS A 4 -20.14 12.44 32.47
N LYS A 5 -18.89 12.53 32.93
CA LYS A 5 -17.71 12.33 32.07
C LYS A 5 -17.82 10.93 31.44
N LYS A 6 -17.40 10.82 30.18
CA LYS A 6 -17.34 9.57 29.42
C LYS A 6 -16.53 8.54 30.23
N GLY A 7 -17.14 7.40 30.53
CA GLY A 7 -16.46 6.33 31.26
C GLY A 7 -15.42 5.61 30.41
N ILE A 8 -14.42 5.03 31.06
CA ILE A 8 -13.39 4.20 30.41
C ILE A 8 -13.88 2.76 30.44
N VAL A 9 -13.82 2.08 29.30
CA VAL A 9 -14.38 0.73 29.14
C VAL A 9 -13.25 -0.27 29.04
N PHE A 10 -13.29 -1.29 29.88
CA PHE A 10 -12.44 -2.46 29.84
C PHE A 10 -13.25 -3.68 29.40
N ARG A 11 -12.58 -4.60 28.71
CA ARG A 11 -13.11 -5.94 28.45
C ARG A 11 -12.62 -6.86 29.56
N VAL A 12 -13.51 -7.72 30.05
CA VAL A 12 -13.18 -8.78 31.00
C VAL A 12 -13.47 -10.12 30.36
N THR A 13 -12.49 -11.01 30.33
CA THR A 13 -12.61 -12.37 29.76
C THR A 13 -12.45 -13.43 30.86
N GLY A 14 -12.87 -14.68 30.57
CA GLY A 14 -12.71 -15.81 31.51
C GLY A 14 -13.94 -16.11 32.38
N LEU A 15 -14.98 -15.28 32.32
CA LEU A 15 -16.19 -15.40 33.15
C LEU A 15 -16.95 -16.71 32.87
N PRO A 16 -17.53 -17.37 33.90
CA PRO A 16 -18.24 -18.64 33.73
C PRO A 16 -19.60 -18.45 33.03
N ALA A 17 -19.90 -19.28 32.02
CA ALA A 17 -21.21 -19.27 31.37
C ALA A 17 -22.28 -20.08 32.12
N SER A 18 -21.87 -20.96 33.04
CA SER A 18 -22.76 -21.83 33.84
C SER A 18 -23.63 -21.07 34.84
N GLN A 19 -23.24 -19.85 35.22
CA GLN A 19 -23.97 -19.01 36.17
C GLN A 19 -24.87 -17.99 35.44
N PRO A 20 -26.03 -17.63 36.02
CA PRO A 20 -26.86 -16.52 35.57
C PRO A 20 -26.09 -15.20 35.51
N ASP A 21 -26.44 -14.33 34.55
CA ASP A 21 -25.72 -13.05 34.34
C ASP A 21 -25.67 -12.17 35.59
N ASP A 22 -26.69 -12.21 36.44
CA ASP A 22 -26.74 -11.41 37.66
C ASP A 22 -25.79 -11.97 38.75
N GLU A 23 -25.62 -13.29 38.85
CA GLU A 23 -24.63 -13.90 39.74
C GLU A 23 -23.19 -13.59 39.27
N VAL A 24 -22.94 -13.67 37.96
CA VAL A 24 -21.65 -13.31 37.37
C VAL A 24 -21.33 -11.83 37.60
N LYS A 25 -22.32 -10.94 37.53
CA LYS A 25 -22.12 -9.51 37.84
C LYS A 25 -21.77 -9.27 39.29
N GLU A 26 -22.44 -9.93 40.23
CA GLU A 26 -22.14 -9.78 41.66
C GLU A 26 -20.75 -10.35 41.99
N ALA A 27 -20.37 -11.50 41.42
CA ALA A 27 -19.03 -12.06 41.58
C ALA A 27 -17.94 -11.17 40.97
N LEU A 28 -18.17 -10.64 39.76
CA LEU A 28 -17.25 -9.69 39.12
C LEU A 28 -17.12 -8.40 39.94
N LYS A 29 -18.22 -7.93 40.52
CA LYS A 29 -18.22 -6.76 41.39
C LYS A 29 -17.40 -7.00 42.65
N ALA A 30 -17.61 -8.13 43.32
CA ALA A 30 -16.82 -8.49 44.50
C ALA A 30 -15.32 -8.56 44.16
N ALA A 31 -14.95 -9.19 43.04
CA ALA A 31 -13.56 -9.24 42.61
C ALA A 31 -12.96 -7.86 42.28
N ILE A 32 -13.73 -6.95 41.69
CA ILE A 32 -13.28 -5.56 41.49
C ILE A 32 -13.10 -4.85 42.82
N ASP A 33 -14.11 -4.92 43.70
CA ASP A 33 -14.11 -4.24 45.00
C ASP A 33 -12.93 -4.73 45.88
N ASP A 34 -12.62 -6.04 45.86
CA ASP A 34 -11.49 -6.64 46.59
C ASP A 34 -10.10 -6.15 46.11
N ASN A 35 -10.02 -5.59 44.89
CA ASN A 35 -8.77 -5.07 44.29
C ASN A 35 -8.68 -3.55 44.29
N LEU A 36 -9.70 -2.83 44.79
CA LEU A 36 -9.66 -1.38 44.90
C LEU A 36 -8.74 -0.92 46.04
N ALA A 37 -8.02 0.18 45.83
CA ALA A 37 -7.24 0.81 46.87
C ALA A 37 -8.13 1.57 47.88
N GLU A 38 -7.61 1.79 49.10
CA GLU A 38 -8.35 2.45 50.17
C GLU A 38 -8.83 3.86 49.74
N GLY A 39 -10.15 4.08 49.77
CA GLY A 39 -10.77 5.34 49.36
C GLY A 39 -11.13 5.48 47.88
N GLU A 40 -10.86 4.47 47.05
CA GLU A 40 -11.36 4.40 45.66
C GLU A 40 -12.86 4.06 45.59
N GLU A 41 -13.35 3.20 46.50
CA GLU A 41 -14.76 2.77 46.60
C GLU A 41 -15.76 3.93 46.68
N ALA A 42 -15.37 5.02 47.34
CA ALA A 42 -16.22 6.21 47.52
C ALA A 42 -16.25 7.13 46.28
N LYS A 43 -15.33 6.94 45.32
CA LYS A 43 -15.11 7.82 44.17
C LYS A 43 -15.41 7.15 42.83
N LEU A 44 -15.15 5.86 42.73
CA LEU A 44 -15.34 5.08 41.52
C LEU A 44 -16.71 4.41 41.53
N THR A 45 -17.37 4.45 40.38
CA THR A 45 -18.56 3.63 40.12
C THR A 45 -18.40 2.98 38.78
N PHE A 46 -18.95 1.79 38.57
CA PHE A 46 -18.88 1.12 37.28
C PHE A 46 -20.18 0.46 36.89
N ASN A 47 -20.34 0.21 35.58
CA ASN A 47 -21.41 -0.60 35.02
C ASN A 47 -20.81 -1.78 34.27
N ALA A 48 -21.36 -2.98 34.47
CA ALA A 48 -20.93 -4.19 33.76
C ALA A 48 -22.06 -4.74 32.87
N ALA A 49 -21.75 -4.97 31.59
CA ALA A 49 -22.62 -5.68 30.67
C ALA A 49 -22.03 -7.06 30.37
N ILE A 50 -22.74 -8.13 30.75
CA ILE A 50 -22.35 -9.52 30.50
C ILE A 50 -22.80 -9.94 29.10
N LEU A 51 -21.89 -10.56 28.35
CA LEU A 51 -22.04 -10.88 26.94
C LEU A 51 -21.54 -12.30 26.65
N PRO A 52 -22.07 -12.98 25.62
CA PRO A 52 -21.51 -14.24 25.16
C PRO A 52 -20.06 -14.06 24.70
N SER A 53 -19.19 -15.02 25.05
CA SER A 53 -17.85 -15.08 24.47
C SER A 53 -17.91 -15.39 22.98
N CYS A 54 -16.98 -14.84 22.23
CA CYS A 54 -16.90 -15.14 20.80
C CYS A 54 -16.29 -16.51 20.49
N TYR A 55 -15.48 -17.03 21.41
CA TYR A 55 -14.56 -18.13 21.19
C TYR A 55 -14.98 -19.41 21.90
N ASP A 56 -15.64 -19.29 23.04
CA ASP A 56 -15.94 -20.41 23.93
C ASP A 56 -17.33 -20.27 24.53
N ASN A 57 -18.21 -21.23 24.23
CA ASN A 57 -19.59 -21.22 24.72
C ASN A 57 -19.71 -21.49 26.23
N GLU A 58 -18.66 -22.00 26.87
CA GLU A 58 -18.60 -22.20 28.32
C GLU A 58 -18.11 -20.94 29.06
N LYS A 59 -17.76 -19.89 28.32
CA LYS A 59 -17.27 -18.62 28.85
C LYS A 59 -18.14 -17.44 28.42
N LYS A 60 -18.09 -16.39 29.24
CA LYS A 60 -18.70 -15.08 29.00
C LYS A 60 -17.62 -14.00 29.00
N VAL A 61 -17.99 -12.84 28.48
CA VAL A 61 -17.18 -11.62 28.47
C VAL A 61 -17.99 -10.51 29.14
N ALA A 62 -17.34 -9.59 29.84
CA ALA A 62 -17.99 -8.38 30.32
C ALA A 62 -17.39 -7.13 29.68
N LEU A 63 -18.24 -6.13 29.44
CA LEU A 63 -17.83 -4.75 29.19
C LEU A 63 -18.01 -3.96 30.48
N VAL A 64 -16.91 -3.59 31.13
CA VAL A 64 -16.92 -2.85 32.40
C VAL A 64 -16.57 -1.39 32.13
N GLU A 65 -17.53 -0.49 32.32
CA GLU A 65 -17.35 0.94 32.16
C GLU A 65 -17.19 1.62 33.53
N PHE A 66 -15.99 2.13 33.81
CA PHE A 66 -15.67 2.89 35.02
C PHE A 66 -15.95 4.38 34.85
N PHE A 67 -16.53 4.99 35.89
CA PHE A 67 -16.79 6.41 36.05
C PHE A 67 -16.05 6.93 37.28
N GLY A 68 -15.48 8.13 37.17
CA GLY A 68 -14.72 8.76 38.26
C GLY A 68 -13.21 8.60 38.14
N GLY A 69 -12.72 7.73 37.26
CA GLY A 69 -11.30 7.46 37.03
C GLY A 69 -11.08 6.03 36.53
N VAL A 70 -9.82 5.62 36.42
CA VAL A 70 -9.41 4.22 36.27
C VAL A 70 -8.95 3.73 37.64
N PRO A 71 -9.40 2.54 38.11
CA PRO A 71 -8.87 1.92 39.33
C PRO A 71 -7.36 1.81 39.32
N GLU A 72 -6.72 1.97 40.48
CA GLU A 72 -5.26 1.93 40.59
C GLU A 72 -4.66 0.61 40.04
N PHE A 73 -5.29 -0.53 40.32
CA PHE A 73 -4.84 -1.84 39.84
C PHE A 73 -4.93 -2.01 38.30
N LEU A 74 -5.72 -1.18 37.61
CA LEU A 74 -5.83 -1.15 36.14
C LEU A 74 -5.05 -0.01 35.51
N SER A 75 -4.36 0.81 36.31
CA SER A 75 -3.64 1.99 35.80
C SER A 75 -2.51 1.61 34.83
N GLU A 76 -1.86 0.46 35.04
CA GLU A 76 -0.83 -0.05 34.13
C GLU A 76 -1.37 -0.34 32.73
N LEU A 77 -2.61 -0.82 32.60
CA LEU A 77 -3.24 -1.05 31.30
C LEU A 77 -3.50 0.27 30.54
N THR A 78 -3.59 1.40 31.23
CA THR A 78 -3.67 2.71 30.55
C THR A 78 -2.32 3.17 30.01
N ALA A 79 -1.22 2.75 30.65
CA ALA A 79 0.15 3.07 30.25
C ALA A 79 0.69 2.08 29.19
N ASN A 80 0.36 0.79 29.33
CA ASN A 80 0.66 -0.27 28.38
C ASN A 80 -0.62 -1.02 27.95
N PRO A 81 -1.39 -0.48 26.98
CA PRO A 81 -2.69 -1.03 26.62
C PRO A 81 -2.66 -2.39 25.91
N LEU A 82 -1.47 -2.91 25.56
CA LEU A 82 -1.33 -4.19 24.87
C LEU A 82 -1.29 -5.40 25.81
N ASP A 83 -1.07 -5.19 27.10
CA ASP A 83 -1.07 -6.25 28.11
C ASP A 83 -2.50 -6.54 28.62
N ASP A 84 -2.62 -7.61 29.40
CA ASP A 84 -3.81 -7.99 30.13
C ASP A 84 -3.50 -8.07 31.64
N TRP A 85 -4.52 -7.86 32.48
CA TRP A 85 -4.39 -7.88 33.93
C TRP A 85 -5.28 -8.95 34.54
N GLN A 86 -4.67 -9.94 35.20
CA GLN A 86 -5.39 -11.07 35.79
C GLN A 86 -5.84 -10.77 37.22
N VAL A 87 -7.06 -11.21 37.53
CA VAL A 87 -7.68 -11.09 38.86
C VAL A 87 -8.34 -12.41 39.21
N GLU A 88 -8.16 -12.87 40.45
CA GLU A 88 -8.86 -14.04 40.98
C GLU A 88 -10.35 -13.69 41.26
N MET A 89 -11.27 -14.51 40.76
CA MET A 89 -12.70 -14.40 41.01
C MET A 89 -13.24 -15.77 41.47
N GLY A 90 -13.21 -16.01 42.78
CA GLY A 90 -13.57 -17.31 43.36
C GLY A 90 -12.59 -18.41 42.91
N ASP A 91 -13.10 -19.44 42.24
CA ASP A 91 -12.30 -20.55 41.71
C ASP A 91 -11.86 -20.33 40.24
N THR A 92 -12.02 -19.12 39.70
CA THR A 92 -11.71 -18.81 38.29
C THR A 92 -10.89 -17.54 38.17
N ASP A 93 -9.92 -17.55 37.25
CA ASP A 93 -9.17 -16.35 36.88
C ASP A 93 -9.90 -15.59 35.76
N ILE A 94 -10.02 -14.28 35.95
CA ILE A 94 -10.54 -13.35 34.94
C ILE A 94 -9.43 -12.42 34.48
N SER A 95 -9.50 -11.95 33.24
CA SER A 95 -8.49 -11.04 32.68
C SER A 95 -9.13 -9.77 32.13
N PHE A 96 -8.58 -8.62 32.52
CA PHE A 96 -8.94 -7.28 32.07
C PHE A 96 -8.02 -6.84 30.93
N ASP A 97 -8.59 -6.30 29.85
CA ASP A 97 -7.82 -5.61 28.81
C ASP A 97 -8.55 -4.35 28.31
N GLN A 98 -7.78 -3.36 27.88
CA GLN A 98 -8.32 -2.09 27.38
C GLN A 98 -8.34 -2.02 25.85
N HIS A 99 -7.54 -2.84 25.16
CA HIS A 99 -7.34 -2.76 23.71
C HIS A 99 -8.27 -3.66 22.89
N PHE A 100 -9.02 -4.54 23.56
CA PHE A 100 -10.01 -5.44 22.97
C PHE A 100 -9.39 -6.42 21.97
N PHE A 101 -8.19 -6.94 22.23
CA PHE A 101 -7.47 -7.80 21.29
C PHE A 101 -8.29 -9.05 20.92
N GLY A 102 -8.48 -9.32 19.63
CA GLY A 102 -9.37 -10.37 19.12
C GLY A 102 -10.83 -9.94 19.04
N PHE A 103 -11.73 -10.92 18.93
CA PHE A 103 -13.17 -10.68 18.76
C PHE A 103 -13.88 -10.38 20.07
N THR A 104 -14.64 -9.29 20.08
CA THR A 104 -15.53 -8.94 21.19
C THR A 104 -16.94 -8.68 20.68
N GLN A 105 -17.90 -9.48 21.13
CA GLN A 105 -19.31 -9.24 20.86
C GLN A 105 -19.80 -8.03 21.65
N LEU A 106 -20.72 -7.25 21.08
CA LEU A 106 -21.16 -5.98 21.71
C LEU A 106 -22.48 -6.09 22.46
N TYR A 107 -23.35 -7.02 22.08
CA TYR A 107 -24.64 -7.26 22.71
C TYR A 107 -25.09 -8.71 22.48
N ALA A 108 -25.98 -9.22 23.33
CA ALA A 108 -26.68 -10.47 23.08
C ALA A 108 -27.79 -10.24 22.03
N PRO A 109 -27.83 -11.01 20.92
CA PRO A 109 -28.95 -10.98 19.98
C PRO A 109 -30.27 -11.26 20.68
N LYS A 110 -31.38 -10.89 20.04
CA LYS A 110 -32.71 -11.08 20.61
C LYS A 110 -32.91 -12.53 21.08
N PRO A 111 -33.35 -12.77 22.33
CA PRO A 111 -33.66 -14.11 22.82
C PRO A 111 -34.63 -14.83 21.87
N ASP A 112 -34.44 -16.12 21.69
CA ASP A 112 -35.28 -17.01 20.85
C ASP A 112 -35.28 -16.68 19.34
N SER A 113 -34.35 -15.83 18.88
CA SER A 113 -34.19 -15.48 17.47
C SER A 113 -32.93 -16.10 16.89
N THR A 114 -33.02 -16.73 15.71
CA THR A 114 -31.85 -17.27 15.02
C THR A 114 -30.96 -16.14 14.52
N VAL A 115 -29.66 -16.20 14.80
CA VAL A 115 -28.70 -15.22 14.27
C VAL A 115 -28.58 -15.38 12.75
N THR A 116 -28.93 -14.33 12.00
CA THR A 116 -29.02 -14.36 10.54
C THR A 116 -27.75 -13.87 9.84
N ALA A 117 -26.93 -13.06 10.51
CA ALA A 117 -25.68 -12.53 9.96
C ALA A 117 -24.69 -12.15 11.09
N ASP A 118 -23.41 -12.20 10.76
CA ASP A 118 -22.34 -11.63 11.59
C ASP A 118 -21.95 -10.26 11.01
N ILE A 119 -21.81 -9.25 11.89
CA ILE A 119 -21.32 -7.92 11.55
C ILE A 119 -20.04 -7.70 12.35
N ILE A 120 -18.94 -7.41 11.66
CA ILE A 120 -17.62 -7.19 12.29
C ILE A 120 -17.14 -5.79 11.98
N ALA A 121 -16.95 -4.99 13.03
CA ALA A 121 -16.39 -3.67 12.92
C ALA A 121 -14.89 -3.67 13.20
N ILE A 122 -14.12 -3.10 12.27
CA ILE A 122 -12.66 -3.08 12.29
C ILE A 122 -12.22 -1.63 12.18
N THR A 123 -11.49 -1.16 13.18
CA THR A 123 -10.93 0.18 13.15
C THR A 123 -9.77 0.25 12.16
N GLY A 124 -9.50 1.43 11.61
CA GLY A 124 -8.30 1.68 10.83
C GLY A 124 -7.06 1.83 11.70
N LEU A 125 -5.92 2.05 11.05
CA LEU A 125 -4.64 2.36 11.68
C LEU A 125 -4.79 3.54 12.66
N ASP A 126 -4.07 3.46 13.77
CA ASP A 126 -4.13 4.36 14.93
C ASP A 126 -5.49 4.49 15.63
N GLY A 127 -6.51 3.76 15.20
CA GLY A 127 -7.82 3.77 15.84
C GLY A 127 -7.95 2.73 16.97
N HIS A 128 -8.84 3.00 17.94
CA HIS A 128 -9.10 2.11 19.07
C HIS A 128 -10.30 1.20 18.79
N ALA A 129 -10.15 -0.11 18.96
CA ALA A 129 -11.16 -1.12 18.59
C ALA A 129 -12.58 -0.82 19.13
N TYR A 130 -12.71 -0.46 20.41
CA TYR A 130 -13.97 0.01 20.99
C TYR A 130 -14.23 1.51 20.80
N GLY A 131 -13.22 2.36 21.07
CA GLY A 131 -13.33 3.81 21.11
C GLY A 131 -13.71 4.47 19.78
N SER A 132 -13.24 3.93 18.65
CA SER A 132 -13.50 4.46 17.30
C SER A 132 -14.99 4.53 16.94
N TRP A 133 -15.83 3.71 17.60
CA TRP A 133 -17.26 3.62 17.33
C TRP A 133 -18.12 4.36 18.37
N ARG A 134 -17.48 5.09 19.30
CA ARG A 134 -18.18 5.92 20.29
C ARG A 134 -18.40 7.33 19.75
N GLY A 135 -19.60 7.87 19.98
CA GLY A 135 -19.90 9.26 19.64
C GLY A 135 -19.00 10.25 20.39
N LYS A 136 -18.73 11.41 19.76
CA LYS A 136 -17.92 12.51 20.34
C LYS A 136 -18.60 13.21 21.53
N GLY A 137 -19.88 12.95 21.80
CA GLY A 137 -20.63 13.57 22.89
C GLY A 137 -20.42 12.90 24.26
N ASN A 138 -20.84 13.59 25.32
CA ASN A 138 -20.63 13.18 26.72
C ASN A 138 -21.43 11.92 27.14
N LEU A 139 -22.38 11.46 26.32
CA LEU A 139 -23.20 10.29 26.62
C LEU A 139 -22.46 8.97 26.44
N GLY A 140 -21.25 8.98 25.87
CA GLY A 140 -20.41 7.79 25.74
C GLY A 140 -20.99 6.66 24.89
N ARG A 141 -22.08 6.92 24.15
CA ARG A 141 -22.80 5.89 23.36
C ARG A 141 -21.94 5.35 22.22
N MET A 142 -21.97 4.03 22.06
CA MET A 142 -21.33 3.32 20.95
C MET A 142 -22.41 2.91 19.96
N TRP A 143 -22.38 3.42 18.74
CA TRP A 143 -23.55 3.29 17.86
C TRP A 143 -23.83 1.85 17.41
N LEU A 144 -22.77 1.05 17.24
CA LEU A 144 -22.86 -0.39 16.96
C LEU A 144 -23.59 -1.16 18.06
N ARG A 145 -23.45 -0.73 19.32
CA ARG A 145 -24.08 -1.37 20.47
C ARG A 145 -25.43 -0.77 20.83
N ASP A 146 -25.56 0.55 20.77
CA ASP A 146 -26.68 1.27 21.38
C ASP A 146 -27.81 1.62 20.39
N PHE A 147 -27.53 1.55 19.08
CA PHE A 147 -28.49 1.84 18.01
C PHE A 147 -28.63 0.67 17.04
N LEU A 148 -27.52 0.17 16.46
CA LEU A 148 -27.57 -0.89 15.46
C LEU A 148 -28.23 -2.18 15.98
N CYS A 149 -28.09 -2.50 17.26
CA CYS A 149 -28.75 -3.65 17.88
C CYS A 149 -30.29 -3.57 17.84
N LYS A 150 -30.86 -2.37 17.73
CA LYS A 150 -32.31 -2.16 17.65
C LYS A 150 -32.81 -2.33 16.23
N ASP A 151 -32.01 -1.87 15.26
CA ASP A 151 -32.33 -1.95 13.84
C ASP A 151 -32.07 -3.36 13.28
N MET A 152 -31.04 -4.04 13.81
CA MET A 152 -30.58 -5.37 13.37
C MET A 152 -30.50 -6.36 14.55
N PRO A 153 -31.61 -6.65 15.24
CA PRO A 153 -31.62 -7.43 16.49
C PRO A 153 -31.30 -8.92 16.30
N CYS A 154 -31.35 -9.43 15.07
CA CYS A 154 -31.00 -10.81 14.70
C CYS A 154 -29.56 -10.93 14.20
N CYS A 155 -28.77 -9.86 14.23
CA CYS A 155 -27.36 -9.91 13.88
C CYS A 155 -26.49 -10.09 15.11
N ARG A 156 -25.39 -10.82 14.93
CA ARG A 156 -24.30 -10.85 15.91
C ARG A 156 -23.29 -9.78 15.52
N THR A 157 -23.24 -8.69 16.29
CA THR A 157 -22.27 -7.60 16.04
C THR A 157 -21.06 -7.72 16.96
N MET A 158 -19.88 -7.66 16.37
CA MET A 158 -18.58 -7.77 17.03
C MET A 158 -17.66 -6.64 16.60
N ILE A 159 -16.69 -6.32 17.46
CA ILE A 159 -15.47 -5.60 17.07
C ILE A 159 -14.30 -6.59 17.00
N TYR A 160 -13.31 -6.26 16.17
CA TYR A 160 -12.01 -6.92 16.17
C TYR A 160 -10.94 -5.94 16.61
N GLY A 161 -10.26 -6.22 17.73
CA GLY A 161 -9.09 -5.47 18.15
C GLY A 161 -7.80 -6.14 17.70
N TYR A 162 -6.89 -5.33 17.22
CA TYR A 162 -5.53 -5.69 16.83
C TYR A 162 -4.62 -4.52 17.19
N ASN A 163 -3.30 -4.70 17.20
CA ASN A 163 -2.38 -3.59 17.40
C ASN A 163 -2.45 -2.63 16.19
N SER A 164 -3.30 -1.61 16.29
CA SER A 164 -3.54 -0.64 15.22
C SER A 164 -2.47 0.44 15.13
N LYS A 165 -1.61 0.56 16.14
CA LYS A 165 -0.47 1.47 16.12
C LYS A 165 0.62 0.87 15.22
N LEU A 166 0.85 1.50 14.08
CA LEU A 166 2.08 1.26 13.31
C LEU A 166 3.24 1.90 14.06
N LEU A 167 3.76 1.20 15.05
CA LEU A 167 5.10 1.51 15.51
C LEU A 167 6.02 1.21 14.33
N THR A 168 6.71 2.22 13.86
CA THR A 168 7.72 2.19 12.77
C THR A 168 8.85 1.17 13.00
N HIS A 169 8.80 0.41 14.09
CA HIS A 169 9.84 -0.48 14.60
C HIS A 169 9.38 -1.93 14.89
N LYS A 170 8.15 -2.33 14.52
CA LYS A 170 7.71 -3.75 14.61
C LYS A 170 7.26 -4.30 13.26
N VAL A 171 7.48 -5.61 13.13
CA VAL A 171 7.50 -6.43 11.90
C VAL A 171 6.14 -6.58 11.22
N ASP A 172 5.05 -6.25 11.90
CA ASP A 172 3.68 -6.53 11.43
C ASP A 172 3.19 -5.49 10.40
N THR A 173 2.99 -5.94 9.17
CA THR A 173 2.38 -5.19 8.08
C THR A 173 0.85 -5.22 8.14
N ILE A 174 0.21 -4.40 7.31
CA ILE A 174 -1.26 -4.46 7.14
C ILE A 174 -1.76 -5.84 6.71
N MET A 175 -0.92 -6.60 6.01
CA MET A 175 -1.22 -7.98 5.60
C MET A 175 -1.11 -8.96 6.76
N ASP A 176 -0.13 -8.78 7.66
CA ASP A 176 -0.01 -9.60 8.88
C ASP A 176 -1.21 -9.41 9.79
N TYR A 177 -1.71 -8.17 9.92
CA TYR A 177 -2.97 -7.91 10.61
C TYR A 177 -4.18 -8.53 9.88
N GLY A 178 -4.17 -8.53 8.54
CA GLY A 178 -5.16 -9.23 7.73
C GLY A 178 -5.14 -10.75 7.95
N GLN A 179 -3.95 -11.35 8.04
CA GLN A 179 -3.79 -12.78 8.34
C GLN A 179 -4.22 -13.09 9.78
N GLY A 180 -3.85 -12.27 10.76
CA GLY A 180 -4.30 -12.39 12.14
C GLY A 180 -5.82 -12.37 12.24
N LEU A 181 -6.48 -11.43 11.55
CA LEU A 181 -7.94 -11.39 11.46
C LEU A 181 -8.52 -12.69 10.88
N LEU A 182 -7.96 -13.20 9.78
CA LEU A 182 -8.43 -14.43 9.15
C LEU A 182 -8.26 -15.66 10.06
N GLU A 183 -7.15 -15.78 10.76
CA GLU A 183 -6.93 -16.87 11.72
C GLU A 183 -7.91 -16.79 12.90
N GLU A 184 -8.18 -15.60 13.41
CA GLU A 184 -9.20 -15.41 14.45
C GLU A 184 -10.61 -15.70 13.93
N LEU A 185 -10.92 -15.34 12.68
CA LEU A 185 -12.23 -15.63 12.06
C LEU A 185 -12.48 -17.13 11.96
N LYS A 186 -11.46 -17.92 11.61
CA LYS A 186 -11.55 -19.39 11.56
C LYS A 186 -11.90 -19.97 12.93
N LYS A 187 -11.40 -19.39 14.02
CA LYS A 187 -11.71 -19.83 15.39
C LYS A 187 -13.19 -19.63 15.73
N ILE A 188 -13.75 -18.47 15.38
CA ILE A 188 -15.15 -18.13 15.73
C ILE A 188 -16.20 -18.63 14.72
N ARG A 189 -15.77 -19.05 13.51
CA ARG A 189 -16.60 -19.64 12.45
C ARG A 189 -16.09 -21.05 12.11
N ASN A 190 -16.04 -21.88 13.14
CA ASN A 190 -15.39 -23.19 13.11
C ASN A 190 -16.29 -24.32 12.56
N ILE A 191 -17.60 -24.14 12.49
CA ILE A 191 -18.57 -25.10 11.91
C ILE A 191 -19.20 -24.58 10.60
N GLU A 192 -19.71 -25.49 9.77
CA GLU A 192 -20.23 -25.21 8.43
C GLU A 192 -21.33 -24.14 8.42
N ASP A 193 -22.31 -24.25 9.31
CA ASP A 193 -23.40 -23.26 9.43
C ASP A 193 -22.89 -21.85 9.72
N LEU A 194 -21.88 -21.72 10.60
CA LEU A 194 -21.27 -20.43 10.90
C LEU A 194 -20.46 -19.91 9.71
N ARG A 195 -19.78 -20.78 8.94
CA ARG A 195 -19.03 -20.39 7.74
C ARG A 195 -19.94 -19.89 6.62
N ASN A 196 -21.14 -20.46 6.49
CA ASN A 196 -22.12 -20.10 5.46
C ASN A 196 -22.99 -18.90 5.85
N ARG A 197 -23.02 -18.51 7.14
CA ARG A 197 -23.76 -17.33 7.61
C ARG A 197 -23.22 -16.04 6.94
N PRO A 198 -24.05 -15.16 6.38
CA PRO A 198 -23.59 -13.88 5.84
C PRO A 198 -22.68 -13.10 6.81
N LEU A 199 -21.58 -12.55 6.28
CA LEU A 199 -20.59 -11.79 7.03
C LEU A 199 -20.46 -10.39 6.43
N PHE A 200 -20.65 -9.36 7.25
CA PHE A 200 -20.52 -7.96 6.87
C PHE A 200 -19.38 -7.30 7.63
N PHE A 201 -18.47 -6.63 6.92
CA PHE A 201 -17.42 -5.82 7.54
C PHE A 201 -17.80 -4.34 7.53
N ILE A 202 -17.54 -3.67 8.66
CA ILE A 202 -17.62 -2.22 8.81
C ILE A 202 -16.20 -1.74 9.13
N ALA A 203 -15.48 -1.28 8.11
CA ALA A 203 -14.10 -0.82 8.25
C ALA A 203 -14.04 0.71 8.25
N HIS A 204 -13.37 1.31 9.24
CA HIS A 204 -13.12 2.75 9.26
C HIS A 204 -11.70 3.04 8.78
N SER A 205 -11.53 3.61 7.59
CA SER A 205 -10.22 4.02 7.06
C SER A 205 -9.19 2.87 7.04
N PHE A 206 -9.48 1.82 6.29
CA PHE A 206 -8.42 1.05 5.63
C PHE A 206 -7.86 1.96 4.51
N GLY A 207 -7.06 2.95 4.94
CA GLY A 207 -6.57 4.03 4.11
C GLY A 207 -5.56 3.54 3.09
N GLY A 208 -6.04 3.09 1.94
CA GLY A 208 -5.31 3.24 0.69
C GLY A 208 -5.81 4.53 0.03
N GLY A 209 -4.91 5.40 -0.42
CA GLY A 209 -5.23 6.54 -1.28
C GLY A 209 -5.71 6.10 -2.67
N GLY A 210 -6.73 5.24 -2.73
CA GLY A 210 -7.37 4.82 -3.97
C GLY A 210 -8.09 5.99 -4.63
N GLN A 211 -8.44 5.80 -5.89
CA GLN A 211 -9.10 6.81 -6.74
C GLN A 211 -10.35 7.42 -6.09
N GLU A 212 -10.99 6.63 -5.25
CA GLU A 212 -12.25 6.93 -4.56
C GLU A 212 -12.15 8.16 -3.63
N THR A 213 -10.94 8.50 -3.16
CA THR A 213 -10.71 9.66 -2.28
C THR A 213 -10.15 10.87 -3.01
N TRP A 214 -9.79 10.77 -4.29
CA TRP A 214 -9.10 11.82 -5.02
C TRP A 214 -9.91 13.11 -5.12
N ALA A 215 -11.22 13.03 -5.33
CA ALA A 215 -12.09 14.22 -5.40
C ALA A 215 -12.09 14.99 -4.06
N ALA A 216 -12.07 14.28 -2.92
CA ALA A 216 -11.98 14.91 -1.62
C ALA A 216 -10.60 15.54 -1.41
N CYS A 217 -9.52 14.85 -1.78
CA CYS A 217 -8.17 15.39 -1.74
C CYS A 217 -8.03 16.65 -2.58
N GLN A 218 -8.61 16.68 -3.79
CA GLN A 218 -8.57 17.84 -4.69
C GLN A 218 -9.25 19.07 -4.08
N VAL A 219 -10.38 18.89 -3.39
CA VAL A 219 -11.07 19.98 -2.69
C VAL A 219 -10.26 20.49 -1.50
N LEU A 220 -9.59 19.60 -0.78
CA LEU A 220 -8.80 19.95 0.41
C LEU A 220 -7.41 20.50 0.08
N LEU A 221 -6.87 20.19 -1.10
CA LEU A 221 -5.49 20.51 -1.49
C LEU A 221 -5.14 22.00 -1.33
N PRO A 222 -5.96 22.99 -1.77
CA PRO A 222 -5.64 24.40 -1.58
C PRO A 222 -5.53 24.80 -0.11
N HIS A 223 -6.34 24.19 0.76
CA HIS A 223 -6.30 24.42 2.20
C HIS A 223 -5.03 23.82 2.81
N ALA A 224 -4.69 22.59 2.43
CA ALA A 224 -3.49 21.91 2.89
C ALA A 224 -2.21 22.65 2.43
N GLN A 225 -2.16 23.09 1.17
CA GLN A 225 -1.07 23.93 0.65
C GLN A 225 -0.97 25.28 1.38
N LYS A 226 -2.12 25.87 1.77
CA LYS A 226 -2.12 27.09 2.56
C LYS A 226 -1.47 26.87 3.93
N VAL A 227 -1.71 25.72 4.57
CA VAL A 227 -1.05 25.35 5.83
C VAL A 227 0.46 25.29 5.68
N LEU A 228 0.96 24.74 4.56
CA LEU A 228 2.39 24.68 4.27
C LEU A 228 3.06 26.06 4.07
N SER A 229 2.28 27.12 3.85
CA SER A 229 2.80 28.48 3.68
C SER A 229 3.04 29.25 4.97
N TYR A 230 2.52 28.76 6.11
CA TYR A 230 2.69 29.45 7.39
C TYR A 230 4.08 29.21 7.96
N ASP A 231 4.67 30.24 8.54
CA ASP A 231 5.83 30.09 9.41
C ASP A 231 5.37 29.68 10.81
N ILE A 232 5.93 28.59 11.34
CA ILE A 232 5.45 27.93 12.56
C ILE A 232 6.65 27.64 13.44
N GLU A 233 6.59 28.13 14.69
CA GLU A 233 7.65 27.94 15.69
C GLU A 233 7.36 26.78 16.65
N ASP A 234 6.08 26.42 16.83
CA ASP A 234 5.66 25.33 17.71
C ASP A 234 6.04 23.97 17.14
N THR A 235 6.77 23.17 17.92
CA THR A 235 7.32 21.88 17.48
C THR A 235 6.26 20.84 17.13
N GLU A 236 5.14 20.78 17.87
CA GLU A 236 4.07 19.81 17.61
C GLU A 236 3.36 20.16 16.30
N VAL A 237 3.08 21.45 16.11
CA VAL A 237 2.43 21.95 14.89
C VAL A 237 3.35 21.83 13.66
N VAL A 238 4.68 21.92 13.83
CA VAL A 238 5.64 21.64 12.74
C VAL A 238 5.58 20.16 12.31
N LEU A 239 5.38 19.22 13.24
CA LEU A 239 5.22 17.80 12.90
C LEU A 239 3.88 17.52 12.21
N ASP A 240 2.80 18.18 12.61
CA ASP A 240 1.52 18.13 11.92
C ASP A 240 1.64 18.67 10.48
N ARG A 241 2.36 19.80 10.31
CA ARG A 241 2.66 20.37 8.99
C ARG A 241 3.44 19.40 8.11
N ALA A 242 4.44 18.72 8.67
CA ALA A 242 5.21 17.71 7.95
C ALA A 242 4.36 16.49 7.54
N THR A 243 3.42 16.08 8.39
CA THR A 243 2.48 15.00 8.10
C THR A 243 1.54 15.39 6.95
N ILE A 244 0.98 16.60 6.98
CA ILE A 244 0.18 17.14 5.87
C ILE A 244 1.00 17.20 4.58
N ALA A 245 2.26 17.65 4.65
CA ALA A 245 3.14 17.68 3.49
C ALA A 245 3.36 16.26 2.91
N ASN A 246 3.61 15.27 3.77
CA ASN A 246 3.75 13.87 3.35
C ASN A 246 2.48 13.32 2.67
N ASP A 247 1.30 13.67 3.16
CA ASP A 247 0.03 13.24 2.54
C ASP A 247 -0.21 13.90 1.18
N ILE A 248 0.15 15.18 1.04
CA ILE A 248 0.11 15.88 -0.26
C ILE A 248 1.09 15.24 -1.26
N VAL A 249 2.28 14.82 -0.81
CA VAL A 249 3.26 14.11 -1.67
C VAL A 249 2.65 12.83 -2.24
N TRP A 250 1.97 12.04 -1.40
CA TRP A 250 1.27 10.84 -1.85
C TRP A 250 0.17 11.14 -2.87
N TYR A 251 -0.64 12.17 -2.61
CA TYR A 251 -1.65 12.60 -3.56
C TYR A 251 -1.04 12.99 -4.91
N PHE A 252 -0.01 13.86 -4.91
CA PHE A 252 0.67 14.27 -6.14
C PHE A 252 1.38 13.13 -6.86
N PHE A 253 1.94 12.17 -6.13
CA PHE A 253 2.51 10.99 -6.74
C PHE A 253 1.46 10.18 -7.50
N LEU A 254 0.27 10.02 -6.92
CA LEU A 254 -0.83 9.26 -7.51
C LEU A 254 -1.50 10.00 -8.68
N THR A 255 -1.53 11.33 -8.66
CA THR A 255 -2.01 12.17 -9.78
C THR A 255 -0.93 12.51 -10.81
N ALA A 256 0.27 11.91 -10.69
CA ALA A 256 1.41 12.12 -11.57
C ALA A 256 2.00 13.54 -11.61
N GLU A 257 1.79 14.33 -10.56
CA GLU A 257 2.35 15.66 -10.37
C GLU A 257 3.73 15.61 -9.67
N TYR A 258 4.68 14.85 -10.22
CA TYR A 258 5.95 14.52 -9.56
C TYR A 258 6.82 15.74 -9.21
N ALA A 259 6.81 16.77 -10.06
CA ALA A 259 7.53 18.02 -9.78
C ALA A 259 6.94 18.83 -8.63
N ALA A 260 5.62 18.72 -8.40
CA ALA A 260 4.99 19.31 -7.23
C ALA A 260 5.31 18.46 -5.99
N ALA A 261 5.21 17.14 -6.09
CA ALA A 261 5.58 16.20 -5.02
C ALA A 261 7.01 16.42 -4.52
N GLU A 262 7.97 16.57 -5.44
CA GLU A 262 9.38 16.85 -5.11
C GLU A 262 9.55 18.15 -4.29
N LYS A 263 8.80 19.20 -4.61
CA LYS A 263 8.85 20.46 -3.85
C LYS A 263 8.26 20.30 -2.45
N ILE A 264 7.16 19.58 -2.33
CA ILE A 264 6.45 19.41 -1.05
C ILE A 264 7.22 18.47 -0.12
N VAL A 265 7.81 17.38 -0.63
CA VAL A 265 8.59 16.46 0.21
C VAL A 265 9.81 17.15 0.83
N ARG A 266 10.41 18.14 0.15
CA ARG A 266 11.49 18.96 0.71
C ARG A 266 11.04 19.76 1.95
N ILE A 267 9.77 20.18 2.01
CA ILE A 267 9.20 20.83 3.20
C ILE A 267 9.15 19.82 4.36
N ALA A 268 8.61 18.61 4.12
CA ALA A 268 8.53 17.56 5.14
C ALA A 268 9.91 17.17 5.69
N VAL A 269 10.92 17.04 4.81
CA VAL A 269 12.32 16.76 5.21
C VAL A 269 12.87 17.86 6.11
N VAL A 270 12.68 19.14 5.75
CA VAL A 270 13.17 20.27 6.55
C VAL A 270 12.47 20.35 7.89
N ASP A 271 11.15 20.15 7.92
CA ASP A 271 10.35 20.27 9.14
C ASP A 271 10.67 19.17 10.14
N ARG A 272 10.70 17.91 9.69
CA ARG A 272 11.10 16.79 10.55
C ARG A 272 12.57 16.88 10.92
N GLY A 273 13.45 17.34 10.03
CA GLY A 273 14.86 17.58 10.34
C GLY A 273 15.08 18.59 11.45
N LYS A 274 14.26 19.66 11.53
CA LYS A 274 14.35 20.66 12.61
C LYS A 274 13.90 20.12 13.97
N VAL A 275 12.83 19.32 14.00
CA VAL A 275 12.21 18.87 15.26
C VAL A 275 12.76 17.53 15.73
N LEU A 276 12.88 16.56 14.82
CA LEU A 276 13.28 15.17 15.10
C LEU A 276 14.77 14.90 14.86
N ARG A 277 15.47 15.82 14.17
CA ARG A 277 16.83 15.66 13.61
C ARG A 277 16.86 14.87 12.30
N GLU A 278 18.00 14.98 11.60
CA GLU A 278 18.20 14.40 10.28
C GLU A 278 18.26 12.87 10.32
N GLU A 279 18.79 12.30 11.41
CA GLU A 279 18.92 10.86 11.62
C GLU A 279 17.60 10.16 12.02
N HIS A 280 16.52 10.91 12.28
CA HIS A 280 15.25 10.29 12.68
C HIS A 280 14.61 9.51 11.54
N ILE A 281 14.03 8.35 11.85
CA ILE A 281 13.49 7.41 10.86
C ILE A 281 12.46 8.08 9.92
N ASP A 282 11.56 8.90 10.46
CA ASP A 282 10.54 9.61 9.66
C ASP A 282 11.13 10.70 8.75
N THR A 283 12.23 11.34 9.18
CA THR A 283 12.97 12.30 8.35
C THR A 283 13.62 11.55 7.19
N LEU A 284 14.31 10.44 7.49
CA LEU A 284 14.96 9.59 6.50
C LEU A 284 13.95 8.99 5.51
N ALA A 285 12.75 8.62 5.95
CA ALA A 285 11.68 8.14 5.10
C ALA A 285 11.27 9.20 4.04
N ASN A 286 11.16 10.48 4.44
CA ASN A 286 10.92 11.56 3.48
C ASN A 286 12.12 11.83 2.57
N VAL A 287 13.36 11.62 3.05
CA VAL A 287 14.56 11.69 2.18
C VAL A 287 14.53 10.60 1.10
N VAL A 288 14.05 9.39 1.43
CA VAL A 288 13.87 8.31 0.45
C VAL A 288 12.76 8.65 -0.54
N GLN A 289 11.64 9.22 -0.09
CA GLN A 289 10.60 9.72 -1.00
C GLN A 289 11.12 10.80 -1.95
N LEU A 290 11.96 11.73 -1.46
CA LEU A 290 12.65 12.71 -2.31
C LEU A 290 13.53 12.02 -3.36
N GLY A 291 14.32 11.02 -2.96
CA GLY A 291 15.11 10.20 -3.88
C GLY A 291 14.24 9.52 -4.95
N SER A 292 13.04 9.07 -4.59
CA SER A 292 12.06 8.50 -5.53
C SER A 292 11.56 9.54 -6.54
N MET A 293 11.19 10.75 -6.09
CA MET A 293 10.71 11.81 -6.99
C MET A 293 11.77 12.24 -7.99
N LEU A 294 13.01 12.42 -7.50
CA LEU A 294 14.17 12.72 -8.36
C LEU A 294 14.40 11.63 -9.41
N ALA A 295 14.27 10.36 -9.02
CA ALA A 295 14.41 9.25 -9.95
C ALA A 295 13.32 9.23 -11.04
N ILE A 296 12.07 9.55 -10.68
CA ILE A 296 10.96 9.61 -11.64
C ILE A 296 11.15 10.75 -12.63
N GLN A 297 11.79 11.85 -12.25
CA GLN A 297 12.09 12.94 -13.15
C GLN A 297 13.34 12.70 -14.04
N GLY A 298 14.04 11.57 -13.84
CA GLY A 298 15.25 11.24 -14.59
C GLY A 298 16.54 11.77 -13.97
N THR A 299 16.49 12.40 -12.80
CA THR A 299 17.65 12.97 -12.09
C THR A 299 18.42 11.88 -11.30
N TYR A 300 18.82 10.80 -11.99
CA TYR A 300 19.27 9.57 -11.33
C TYR A 300 20.52 9.71 -10.48
N LYS A 301 21.48 10.58 -10.86
CA LYS A 301 22.70 10.79 -10.09
C LYS A 301 22.42 11.43 -8.72
N GLU A 302 21.52 12.41 -8.68
CA GLU A 302 21.10 13.05 -7.43
C GLU A 302 20.23 12.10 -6.58
N ALA A 303 19.33 11.35 -7.22
CA ALA A 303 18.55 10.32 -6.57
C ALA A 303 19.44 9.26 -5.90
N GLU A 304 20.45 8.75 -6.62
CA GLU A 304 21.42 7.80 -6.09
C GLU A 304 22.18 8.37 -4.89
N ALA A 305 22.72 9.58 -5.00
CA ALA A 305 23.45 10.23 -3.91
C ALA A 305 22.56 10.46 -2.67
N THR A 306 21.30 10.80 -2.89
CA THR A 306 20.31 10.98 -1.81
C THR A 306 19.99 9.66 -1.12
N LEU A 307 19.73 8.60 -1.90
CA LEU A 307 19.41 7.28 -1.37
C LEU A 307 20.58 6.61 -0.67
N ARG A 308 21.82 6.79 -1.15
CA ARG A 308 23.02 6.25 -0.48
C ARG A 308 23.22 6.90 0.89
N ARG A 309 23.08 8.22 0.99
CA ARG A 309 23.16 8.94 2.28
C ARG A 309 22.07 8.47 3.24
N ALA A 310 20.82 8.40 2.78
CA ALA A 310 19.72 7.91 3.61
C ALA A 310 19.96 6.47 4.07
N LEU A 311 20.45 5.60 3.17
CA LEU A 311 20.75 4.21 3.49
C LEU A 311 21.83 4.07 4.56
N GLU A 312 22.90 4.85 4.48
CA GLU A 312 23.96 4.86 5.50
C GLU A 312 23.41 5.22 6.88
N GLU A 313 22.54 6.22 6.98
CA GLU A 313 21.91 6.61 8.24
C GLU A 313 20.87 5.60 8.74
N PHE A 314 20.03 5.05 7.85
CA PHE A 314 19.09 3.99 8.20
C PHE A 314 19.80 2.78 8.82
N ILE A 315 20.91 2.35 8.24
CA ILE A 315 21.70 1.23 8.77
C ILE A 315 22.22 1.55 10.18
N LYS A 316 22.65 2.79 10.45
CA LYS A 316 23.15 3.20 11.78
C LYS A 316 22.03 3.27 12.83
N VAL A 317 20.86 3.77 12.45
CA VAL A 317 19.77 4.10 13.39
C VAL A 317 18.89 2.90 13.69
N VAL A 318 18.49 2.15 12.66
CA VAL A 318 17.53 1.03 12.79
C VAL A 318 18.09 -0.33 12.38
N GLY A 319 19.30 -0.36 11.80
CA GLY A 319 19.96 -1.58 11.38
C GLY A 319 19.65 -2.00 9.94
N GLU A 320 20.35 -3.02 9.49
CA GLU A 320 20.33 -3.49 8.09
C GLU A 320 19.03 -4.20 7.71
N GLU A 321 18.40 -4.89 8.66
CA GLU A 321 17.23 -5.74 8.42
C GLU A 321 15.90 -5.01 8.64
N HIS A 322 15.93 -3.70 8.93
CA HIS A 322 14.73 -2.91 9.10
C HIS A 322 13.99 -2.70 7.78
N LEU A 323 12.65 -2.70 7.81
CA LEU A 323 11.80 -2.58 6.62
C LEU A 323 12.15 -1.34 5.78
N GLU A 324 12.27 -0.17 6.41
CA GLU A 324 12.67 1.09 5.73
C GLU A 324 14.07 1.03 5.12
N THR A 325 15.04 0.38 5.79
CA THR A 325 16.38 0.17 5.24
C THR A 325 16.30 -0.66 3.97
N LEU A 326 15.55 -1.77 4.01
CA LEU A 326 15.38 -2.67 2.87
C LEU A 326 14.60 -2.00 1.72
N TYR A 327 13.61 -1.16 2.03
CA TYR A 327 12.92 -0.31 1.06
C TYR A 327 13.89 0.65 0.36
N CYS A 328 14.75 1.34 1.12
CA CYS A 328 15.77 2.21 0.57
C CYS A 328 16.76 1.46 -0.34
N ILE A 329 17.21 0.26 0.06
CA ILE A 329 18.09 -0.59 -0.78
C ILE A 329 17.40 -0.96 -2.09
N ARG A 330 16.11 -1.35 -2.04
CA ARG A 330 15.34 -1.71 -3.23
C ARG A 330 15.18 -0.53 -4.19
N LEU A 331 14.89 0.66 -3.68
CA LEU A 331 14.77 1.87 -4.50
C LEU A 331 16.12 2.27 -5.10
N LEU A 332 17.22 2.18 -4.33
CA LEU A 332 18.57 2.36 -4.86
C LEU A 332 18.86 1.38 -6.00
N GLY A 333 18.48 0.12 -5.86
CA GLY A 333 18.62 -0.88 -6.93
C GLY A 333 17.84 -0.53 -8.20
N LEU A 334 16.65 0.05 -8.08
CA LEU A 334 15.89 0.56 -9.23
C LEU A 334 16.61 1.75 -9.89
N VAL A 335 17.13 2.69 -9.11
CA VAL A 335 17.88 3.85 -9.64
C VAL A 335 19.16 3.42 -10.35
N LEU A 336 19.88 2.44 -9.82
CA LEU A 336 21.08 1.87 -10.45
C LEU A 336 20.73 1.14 -11.76
N GLU A 337 19.63 0.39 -11.80
CA GLU A 337 19.13 -0.24 -13.03
C GLU A 337 18.83 0.79 -14.11
N ARG A 338 18.15 1.89 -13.76
CA ARG A 338 17.84 2.97 -14.72
C ARG A 338 19.07 3.69 -15.26
N GLN A 339 20.18 3.68 -14.52
CA GLN A 339 21.48 4.18 -14.98
C GLN A 339 22.27 3.16 -15.81
N GLY A 340 21.77 1.93 -15.98
CA GLY A 340 22.49 0.87 -16.67
C GLY A 340 23.60 0.21 -15.82
N LYS A 341 23.68 0.51 -14.51
CA LYS A 341 24.65 -0.10 -13.58
C LYS A 341 24.13 -1.46 -13.09
N TYR A 342 23.93 -2.40 -14.02
CA TYR A 342 23.16 -3.62 -13.76
C TYR A 342 23.80 -4.56 -12.73
N GLU A 343 25.13 -4.67 -12.71
CA GLU A 343 25.84 -5.53 -11.76
C GLU A 343 25.71 -5.02 -10.33
N GLU A 344 25.82 -3.69 -10.14
CA GLU A 344 25.62 -3.07 -8.84
C GLU A 344 24.16 -3.13 -8.41
N ALA A 345 23.23 -2.87 -9.35
CA ALA A 345 21.79 -3.02 -9.12
C ALA A 345 21.44 -4.44 -8.66
N GLU A 346 22.05 -5.48 -9.26
CA GLU A 346 21.83 -6.87 -8.86
C GLU A 346 22.32 -7.12 -7.44
N ALA A 347 23.53 -6.64 -7.12
CA ALA A 347 24.11 -6.81 -5.79
C ALA A 347 23.20 -6.21 -4.70
N VAL A 348 22.69 -4.98 -4.90
CA VAL A 348 21.80 -4.35 -3.92
C VAL A 348 20.42 -4.99 -3.88
N GLN A 349 19.84 -5.42 -5.02
CA GLN A 349 18.54 -6.11 -5.03
C GLN A 349 18.62 -7.48 -4.37
N ARG A 350 19.72 -8.24 -4.56
CA ARG A 350 19.96 -9.49 -3.83
C ARG A 350 20.11 -9.25 -2.33
N ARG A 351 20.77 -8.16 -1.95
CA ARG A 351 20.89 -7.74 -0.54
C ARG A 351 19.51 -7.45 0.07
N ALA A 352 18.67 -6.65 -0.61
CA ALA A 352 17.31 -6.36 -0.17
C ALA A 352 16.46 -7.64 -0.04
N LEU A 353 16.50 -8.52 -1.05
CA LEU A 353 15.75 -9.78 -1.03
C LEU A 353 16.17 -10.66 0.14
N LYS A 354 17.49 -10.85 0.35
CA LYS A 354 18.00 -11.66 1.46
C LYS A 354 17.61 -11.08 2.82
N GLY A 355 17.64 -9.75 2.97
CA GLY A 355 17.19 -9.08 4.18
C GLY A 355 15.70 -9.30 4.44
N MET A 356 14.85 -9.14 3.42
CA MET A 356 13.40 -9.39 3.53
C MET A 356 13.10 -10.86 3.86
N GLU A 357 13.78 -11.81 3.21
CA GLU A 357 13.63 -13.24 3.51
C GLU A 357 13.99 -13.57 4.97
N LYS A 358 14.98 -12.87 5.56
CA LYS A 358 15.36 -13.07 6.96
C LYS A 358 14.38 -12.40 7.93
N MET A 359 13.95 -11.19 7.62
CA MET A 359 13.05 -10.39 8.48
C MET A 359 11.63 -10.95 8.51
N ALA A 360 11.02 -11.18 7.34
CA ALA A 360 9.61 -11.50 7.22
C ALA A 360 9.33 -12.90 6.63
N GLY A 361 10.38 -13.61 6.21
CA GLY A 361 10.25 -14.92 5.57
C GLY A 361 10.03 -14.84 4.05
N LYS A 362 10.08 -16.01 3.42
CA LYS A 362 10.04 -16.14 1.95
C LYS A 362 8.66 -15.91 1.34
N GLU A 363 7.61 -16.10 2.14
CA GLU A 363 6.21 -16.05 1.69
C GLU A 363 5.55 -14.68 1.95
N HIS A 364 6.31 -13.72 2.50
CA HIS A 364 5.80 -12.39 2.81
C HIS A 364 5.67 -11.49 1.58
N ILE A 365 4.74 -10.53 1.62
CA ILE A 365 4.43 -9.60 0.51
C ILE A 365 5.62 -8.70 0.15
N GLU A 366 6.35 -8.17 1.14
CA GLU A 366 7.50 -7.29 0.88
C GLU A 366 8.70 -8.04 0.30
N THR A 367 8.78 -9.35 0.54
CA THR A 367 9.75 -10.23 -0.12
C THR A 367 9.47 -10.31 -1.62
N PHE A 368 8.21 -10.23 -2.06
CA PHE A 368 7.86 -10.12 -3.50
C PHE A 368 8.30 -8.81 -4.13
N SER A 369 8.06 -7.67 -3.47
CA SER A 369 8.48 -6.36 -3.98
C SER A 369 9.99 -6.36 -4.26
N SER A 370 10.77 -7.02 -3.38
CA SER A 370 12.21 -7.23 -3.57
C SER A 370 12.53 -8.21 -4.70
N ALA A 371 11.83 -9.34 -4.79
CA ALA A 371 12.01 -10.31 -5.88
C ALA A 371 11.70 -9.70 -7.27
N SER A 372 10.69 -8.83 -7.35
CA SER A 372 10.29 -8.13 -8.57
C SER A 372 11.36 -7.16 -9.06
N GLY A 373 12.00 -6.44 -8.13
CA GLY A 373 13.14 -5.57 -8.41
C GLY A 373 14.35 -6.36 -8.93
N LEU A 374 14.69 -7.48 -8.28
CA LEU A 374 15.76 -8.37 -8.73
C LEU A 374 15.46 -8.98 -10.11
N ARG A 375 14.23 -9.44 -10.36
CA ARG A 375 13.79 -9.95 -11.66
C ARG A 375 13.98 -8.92 -12.77
N LEU A 376 13.68 -7.63 -12.53
CA LEU A 376 13.91 -6.58 -13.52
C LEU A 376 15.38 -6.54 -13.93
N VAL A 377 16.28 -6.51 -12.95
CA VAL A 377 17.73 -6.43 -13.17
C VAL A 377 18.26 -7.69 -13.86
N LEU A 378 17.83 -8.87 -13.44
CA LEU A 378 18.19 -10.14 -14.09
C LEU A 378 17.76 -10.16 -15.56
N GLY A 379 16.56 -9.66 -15.86
CA GLY A 379 16.07 -9.51 -17.23
C GLY A 379 16.94 -8.57 -18.07
N ARG A 380 17.41 -7.44 -17.51
CA ARG A 380 18.34 -6.52 -18.21
C ARG A 380 19.68 -7.16 -18.54
N GLN A 381 20.12 -8.12 -17.74
CA GLN A 381 21.33 -8.90 -17.98
C GLN A 381 21.09 -10.16 -18.83
N GLY A 382 19.86 -10.40 -19.29
CA GLY A 382 19.51 -11.60 -20.04
C GLY A 382 19.49 -12.90 -19.21
N LYS A 383 19.55 -12.81 -17.88
CA LYS A 383 19.50 -13.95 -16.94
C LYS A 383 18.04 -14.43 -16.72
N TYR A 384 17.34 -14.73 -17.80
CA TYR A 384 15.90 -15.00 -17.75
C TYR A 384 15.54 -16.31 -17.05
N GLU A 385 16.36 -17.35 -17.16
CA GLU A 385 16.13 -18.65 -16.52
C GLU A 385 16.17 -18.52 -14.99
N GLU A 386 17.08 -17.71 -14.46
CA GLU A 386 17.15 -17.44 -13.02
C GLU A 386 15.93 -16.65 -12.56
N ALA A 387 15.54 -15.62 -13.31
CA ALA A 387 14.34 -14.82 -13.01
C ALA A 387 13.06 -15.68 -13.04
N GLU A 388 12.94 -16.58 -14.01
CA GLU A 388 11.83 -17.54 -14.12
C GLU A 388 11.79 -18.48 -12.90
N ALA A 389 12.91 -19.11 -12.54
CA ALA A 389 12.97 -20.04 -11.42
C ALA A 389 12.57 -19.37 -10.09
N MET A 390 13.03 -18.14 -9.88
CA MET A 390 12.68 -17.33 -8.71
C MET A 390 11.19 -17.01 -8.66
N LEU A 391 10.61 -16.51 -9.77
CA LEU A 391 9.19 -16.18 -9.82
C LEU A 391 8.29 -17.40 -9.66
N ARG A 392 8.64 -18.55 -10.26
CA ARG A 392 7.87 -19.79 -10.09
C ARG A 392 7.80 -20.22 -8.63
N ARG A 393 8.93 -20.15 -7.91
CA ARG A 393 8.96 -20.46 -6.47
C ARG A 393 8.07 -19.50 -5.68
N ALA A 394 8.14 -18.20 -5.97
CA ALA A 394 7.33 -17.19 -5.30
C ALA A 394 5.82 -17.41 -5.56
N ILE A 395 5.43 -17.61 -6.82
CA ILE A 395 4.04 -17.88 -7.22
C ILE A 395 3.48 -19.11 -6.49
N GLU A 396 4.25 -20.19 -6.37
CA GLU A 396 3.82 -21.39 -5.65
C GLU A 396 3.59 -21.13 -4.15
N GLY A 397 4.46 -20.34 -3.51
CA GLY A 397 4.27 -19.89 -2.14
C GLY A 397 2.97 -19.07 -1.98
N TYR A 398 2.74 -18.09 -2.86
CA TYR A 398 1.52 -17.26 -2.78
C TYR A 398 0.24 -18.01 -3.06
N LYS A 399 0.25 -18.93 -4.02
CA LYS A 399 -0.90 -19.81 -4.27
C LYS A 399 -1.30 -20.59 -3.03
N LYS A 400 -0.32 -21.04 -2.22
CA LYS A 400 -0.56 -21.74 -0.96
C LYS A 400 -1.01 -20.81 0.16
N ALA A 401 -0.37 -19.66 0.31
CA ALA A 401 -0.59 -18.75 1.43
C ALA A 401 -1.89 -17.93 1.31
N ILE A 402 -2.14 -17.35 0.13
CA ILE A 402 -3.20 -16.32 -0.08
C ILE A 402 -4.11 -16.62 -1.27
N GLY A 403 -3.89 -17.73 -1.97
CA GLY A 403 -4.73 -18.19 -3.08
C GLY A 403 -4.27 -17.72 -4.46
N GLY A 404 -4.73 -18.45 -5.49
CA GLY A 404 -4.34 -18.24 -6.89
C GLY A 404 -4.86 -16.95 -7.52
N GLU A 405 -6.08 -16.55 -7.15
CA GLU A 405 -6.75 -15.37 -7.70
C GLU A 405 -6.47 -14.08 -6.93
N ASN A 406 -5.62 -14.14 -5.88
CA ASN A 406 -5.22 -12.95 -5.15
C ASN A 406 -4.39 -12.02 -6.07
N LEU A 407 -4.62 -10.70 -5.95
CA LEU A 407 -3.96 -9.68 -6.78
C LEU A 407 -2.43 -9.72 -6.74
N LEU A 408 -1.84 -10.15 -5.63
CA LEU A 408 -0.38 -10.30 -5.48
C LEU A 408 0.12 -11.53 -6.24
N THR A 409 -0.62 -12.63 -6.18
CA THR A 409 -0.35 -13.83 -6.98
C THR A 409 -0.48 -13.51 -8.46
N LEU A 410 -1.53 -12.80 -8.87
CA LEU A 410 -1.73 -12.36 -10.26
C LEU A 410 -0.63 -11.41 -10.74
N SER A 411 -0.16 -10.50 -9.89
CA SER A 411 0.97 -9.60 -10.22
C SER A 411 2.28 -10.37 -10.40
N SER A 412 2.51 -11.40 -9.58
CA SER A 412 3.65 -12.30 -9.72
C SER A 412 3.60 -13.12 -11.00
N ILE A 413 2.42 -13.62 -11.35
CA ILE A 413 2.16 -14.34 -12.61
C ILE A 413 2.40 -13.40 -13.80
N GLY A 414 1.93 -12.14 -13.74
CA GLY A 414 2.19 -11.15 -14.79
C GLY A 414 3.68 -10.85 -14.99
N ASN A 415 4.45 -10.78 -13.90
CA ASN A 415 5.91 -10.63 -13.98
C ASN A 415 6.59 -11.84 -14.65
N LEU A 416 6.02 -13.05 -14.51
CA LEU A 416 6.50 -14.23 -15.22
C LEU A 416 6.21 -14.13 -16.73
N GLY A 417 5.07 -13.54 -17.11
CA GLY A 417 4.75 -13.22 -18.51
C GLY A 417 5.82 -12.34 -19.15
N MET A 418 6.24 -11.27 -18.46
CA MET A 418 7.34 -10.41 -18.92
C MET A 418 8.69 -11.15 -19.07
N VAL A 419 8.95 -12.16 -18.22
CA VAL A 419 10.17 -12.99 -18.37
C VAL A 419 10.06 -13.86 -19.62
N PHE A 420 8.89 -14.43 -19.92
CA PHE A 420 8.65 -15.17 -21.15
C PHE A 420 8.79 -14.30 -22.40
N GLU A 421 8.33 -13.05 -22.37
CA GLU A 421 8.58 -12.09 -23.45
C GLU A 421 10.09 -11.90 -23.68
N GLY A 422 10.87 -11.71 -22.62
CA GLY A 422 12.33 -11.59 -22.70
C GLY A 422 13.03 -12.83 -23.27
N GLN A 423 12.47 -14.02 -23.03
CA GLN A 423 12.92 -15.29 -23.62
C GLN A 423 12.44 -15.54 -25.06
N GLY A 424 11.59 -14.65 -25.62
CA GLY A 424 10.96 -14.87 -26.92
C GLY A 424 9.81 -15.90 -26.91
N LYS A 425 9.36 -16.34 -25.72
CA LYS A 425 8.25 -17.28 -25.52
C LYS A 425 6.89 -16.54 -25.52
N TYR A 426 6.58 -15.90 -26.64
CA TYR A 426 5.47 -14.95 -26.69
C TYR A 426 4.09 -15.60 -26.53
N LYS A 427 3.92 -16.86 -26.95
CA LYS A 427 2.66 -17.60 -26.76
C LYS A 427 2.37 -17.87 -25.30
N GLU A 428 3.40 -18.26 -24.55
CA GLU A 428 3.34 -18.46 -23.12
C GLU A 428 3.09 -17.14 -22.38
N ALA A 429 3.72 -16.06 -22.82
CA ALA A 429 3.47 -14.71 -22.30
C ALA A 429 2.01 -14.28 -22.52
N GLU A 430 1.44 -14.46 -23.72
CA GLU A 430 0.03 -14.15 -23.99
C GLU A 430 -0.91 -14.95 -23.08
N ALA A 431 -0.70 -16.26 -22.94
CA ALA A 431 -1.53 -17.10 -22.09
C ALA A 431 -1.53 -16.59 -20.63
N ILE A 432 -0.35 -16.24 -20.12
CA ILE A 432 -0.15 -15.66 -18.79
C ILE A 432 -0.87 -14.30 -18.68
N HIS A 433 -0.68 -13.39 -19.63
CA HIS A 433 -1.27 -12.05 -19.56
C HIS A 433 -2.80 -12.07 -19.71
N ARG A 434 -3.36 -13.00 -20.50
CA ARG A 434 -4.82 -13.22 -20.55
C ARG A 434 -5.37 -13.71 -19.21
N GLN A 435 -4.70 -14.68 -18.57
CA GLN A 435 -5.08 -15.16 -17.24
C GLN A 435 -5.09 -14.02 -16.21
N VAL A 436 -4.02 -13.22 -16.19
CA VAL A 436 -3.90 -12.09 -15.24
C VAL A 436 -4.94 -11.02 -15.49
N LEU A 437 -5.20 -10.69 -16.76
CA LEU A 437 -6.22 -9.72 -17.13
C LEU A 437 -7.61 -10.17 -16.65
N GLU A 438 -7.97 -11.43 -16.87
CA GLU A 438 -9.27 -11.96 -16.45
C GLU A 438 -9.41 -11.97 -14.91
N GLY A 439 -8.41 -12.46 -14.18
CA GLY A 439 -8.44 -12.46 -12.72
C GLY A 439 -8.55 -11.05 -12.13
N LYS A 440 -7.87 -10.06 -12.74
CA LYS A 440 -8.00 -8.66 -12.34
C LYS A 440 -9.34 -8.04 -12.71
N LYS A 441 -9.90 -8.35 -13.89
CA LYS A 441 -11.26 -7.91 -14.25
C LYS A 441 -12.29 -8.39 -13.24
N GLN A 442 -12.20 -9.65 -12.82
CA GLN A 442 -13.13 -10.22 -11.83
C GLN A 442 -12.94 -9.59 -10.44
N SER A 443 -11.70 -9.31 -10.04
CA SER A 443 -11.39 -8.82 -8.69
C SER A 443 -11.52 -7.30 -8.51
N LEU A 444 -11.20 -6.52 -9.56
CA LEU A 444 -11.06 -5.07 -9.50
C LEU A 444 -12.05 -4.33 -10.42
N GLY A 445 -12.68 -5.02 -11.36
CA GLY A 445 -13.47 -4.41 -12.42
C GLY A 445 -12.64 -4.02 -13.65
N GLU A 446 -13.34 -3.65 -14.73
CA GLU A 446 -12.72 -3.39 -16.04
C GLU A 446 -11.90 -2.09 -16.08
N GLU A 447 -12.38 -1.03 -15.43
CA GLU A 447 -11.77 0.32 -15.49
C GLU A 447 -10.70 0.55 -14.42
N HIS A 448 -10.47 -0.40 -13.52
CA HIS A 448 -9.43 -0.25 -12.50
C HIS A 448 -8.02 -0.17 -13.12
N LEU A 449 -7.17 0.73 -12.64
CA LEU A 449 -5.83 0.98 -13.22
C LEU A 449 -4.96 -0.27 -13.33
N GLY A 450 -5.08 -1.19 -12.36
CA GLY A 450 -4.38 -2.47 -12.37
C GLY A 450 -4.84 -3.40 -13.49
N THR A 451 -6.12 -3.34 -13.89
CA THR A 451 -6.70 -4.08 -15.01
C THR A 451 -6.27 -3.46 -16.34
N LEU A 452 -6.36 -2.14 -16.46
CA LEU A 452 -5.89 -1.38 -17.63
C LEU A 452 -4.40 -1.61 -17.91
N GLY A 453 -3.57 -1.64 -16.86
CA GLY A 453 -2.15 -1.96 -16.99
C GLY A 453 -1.91 -3.37 -17.52
N SER A 454 -2.74 -4.35 -17.14
CA SER A 454 -2.67 -5.71 -17.67
C SER A 454 -3.19 -5.84 -19.10
N MET A 455 -4.13 -4.99 -19.54
CA MET A 455 -4.48 -4.87 -20.96
C MET A 455 -3.28 -4.40 -21.79
N GLY A 456 -2.54 -3.39 -21.30
CA GLY A 456 -1.32 -2.92 -21.95
C GLY A 456 -0.25 -4.02 -22.08
N GLN A 457 -0.03 -4.80 -21.01
CA GLN A 457 0.89 -5.95 -21.04
C GLN A 457 0.46 -7.02 -22.05
N LEU A 458 -0.84 -7.34 -22.10
CA LEU A 458 -1.37 -8.25 -23.11
C LEU A 458 -1.17 -7.70 -24.52
N GLY A 459 -1.36 -6.40 -24.73
CA GLY A 459 -1.08 -5.72 -25.99
C GLY A 459 0.37 -5.93 -26.45
N THR A 460 1.34 -5.76 -25.54
CA THR A 460 2.76 -6.01 -25.84
C THR A 460 3.02 -7.46 -26.24
N ALA A 461 2.48 -8.44 -25.51
CA ALA A 461 2.64 -9.85 -25.85
C ALA A 461 2.03 -10.21 -27.22
N LEU A 462 0.88 -9.61 -27.56
CA LEU A 462 0.19 -9.82 -28.85
C LEU A 462 0.97 -9.20 -30.00
N GLU A 463 1.48 -7.99 -29.84
CA GLU A 463 2.35 -7.31 -30.81
C GLU A 463 3.59 -8.15 -31.10
N LYS A 464 4.26 -8.69 -30.07
CA LYS A 464 5.44 -9.55 -30.26
C LYS A 464 5.13 -10.86 -30.99
N GLN A 465 3.86 -11.29 -31.04
CA GLN A 465 3.41 -12.42 -31.85
C GLN A 465 2.98 -12.04 -33.27
N GLY A 466 3.00 -10.76 -33.63
CA GLY A 466 2.46 -10.25 -34.90
C GLY A 466 0.93 -10.24 -34.96
N LYS A 467 0.25 -10.25 -33.80
CA LYS A 467 -1.22 -10.12 -33.71
C LYS A 467 -1.61 -8.65 -33.58
N ASP A 468 -1.17 -7.84 -34.54
CA ASP A 468 -1.16 -6.38 -34.43
C ASP A 468 -2.55 -5.78 -34.21
N LYS A 469 -3.59 -6.32 -34.86
CA LYS A 469 -4.98 -5.85 -34.67
C LYS A 469 -5.52 -6.09 -33.26
N GLU A 470 -5.16 -7.23 -32.65
CA GLU A 470 -5.56 -7.51 -31.26
C GLU A 470 -4.75 -6.64 -30.29
N ALA A 471 -3.46 -6.43 -30.56
CA ALA A 471 -2.61 -5.54 -29.77
C ALA A 471 -3.13 -4.10 -29.77
N GLU A 472 -3.48 -3.57 -30.95
CA GLU A 472 -4.07 -2.25 -31.11
C GLU A 472 -5.37 -2.11 -30.30
N ALA A 473 -6.25 -3.11 -30.38
CA ALA A 473 -7.49 -3.12 -29.61
C ALA A 473 -7.22 -3.05 -28.10
N MET A 474 -6.24 -3.80 -27.59
CA MET A 474 -5.87 -3.76 -26.17
C MET A 474 -5.30 -2.39 -25.77
N TYR A 475 -4.40 -1.81 -26.57
CA TYR A 475 -3.83 -0.50 -26.27
C TYR A 475 -4.88 0.62 -26.30
N ARG A 476 -5.79 0.63 -27.28
CA ARG A 476 -6.87 1.62 -27.38
C ARG A 476 -7.86 1.49 -26.21
N GLN A 477 -8.25 0.26 -25.84
CA GLN A 477 -9.11 0.03 -24.68
C GLN A 477 -8.46 0.50 -23.38
N ALA A 478 -7.18 0.16 -23.16
CA ALA A 478 -6.44 0.61 -21.99
C ALA A 478 -6.33 2.14 -21.93
N LEU A 479 -6.01 2.78 -23.06
CA LEU A 479 -5.90 4.24 -23.17
C LEU A 479 -7.22 4.95 -22.85
N GLU A 480 -8.33 4.48 -23.42
CA GLU A 480 -9.65 5.05 -23.15
C GLU A 480 -10.05 4.88 -21.68
N GLY A 481 -9.77 3.71 -21.09
CA GLY A 481 -9.96 3.49 -19.65
C GLY A 481 -9.13 4.46 -18.81
N TYR A 482 -7.84 4.64 -19.10
CA TYR A 482 -7.02 5.59 -18.35
C TYR A 482 -7.54 7.03 -18.51
N LYS A 483 -7.92 7.42 -19.73
CA LYS A 483 -8.49 8.75 -20.00
C LYS A 483 -9.74 9.01 -19.16
N ASN A 484 -10.65 8.04 -19.10
CA ASN A 484 -11.91 8.20 -18.37
C ASN A 484 -11.71 8.25 -16.85
N VAL A 485 -10.73 7.53 -16.32
CA VAL A 485 -10.56 7.39 -14.88
C VAL A 485 -9.58 8.42 -14.29
N VAL A 486 -8.47 8.69 -14.98
CA VAL A 486 -7.35 9.49 -14.46
C VAL A 486 -6.80 10.52 -15.45
N GLY A 487 -7.36 10.60 -16.65
CA GLY A 487 -6.92 11.50 -17.71
C GLY A 487 -5.75 10.95 -18.55
N GLU A 488 -5.43 11.67 -19.63
CA GLU A 488 -4.46 11.24 -20.65
C GLU A 488 -3.00 11.36 -20.20
N GLU A 489 -2.73 12.10 -19.12
CA GLU A 489 -1.38 12.35 -18.59
C GLU A 489 -0.89 11.29 -17.60
N HIS A 490 -1.76 10.39 -17.17
CA HIS A 490 -1.35 9.34 -16.27
C HIS A 490 -0.27 8.45 -16.94
N PRO A 491 0.79 8.03 -16.21
CA PRO A 491 1.89 7.22 -16.77
C PRO A 491 1.44 6.00 -17.58
N GLY A 492 0.36 5.35 -17.15
CA GLY A 492 -0.26 4.23 -17.86
C GLY A 492 -0.84 4.62 -19.22
N ALA A 493 -1.55 5.75 -19.32
CA ALA A 493 -2.06 6.29 -20.57
C ALA A 493 -0.89 6.62 -21.52
N LEU A 494 0.12 7.32 -21.02
CA LEU A 494 1.30 7.70 -21.80
C LEU A 494 2.04 6.50 -22.36
N THR A 495 2.13 5.41 -21.59
CA THR A 495 2.70 4.15 -22.06
C THR A 495 1.85 3.53 -23.17
N CYS A 496 0.52 3.55 -23.06
CA CYS A 496 -0.38 3.07 -24.11
C CYS A 496 -0.25 3.89 -25.40
N VAL A 497 -0.19 5.23 -25.31
CA VAL A 497 0.01 6.11 -26.48
C VAL A 497 1.34 5.80 -27.16
N ALA A 498 2.42 5.66 -26.39
CA ALA A 498 3.75 5.37 -26.94
C ALA A 498 3.82 3.99 -27.62
N ASN A 499 3.20 2.97 -27.02
CA ASN A 499 3.15 1.62 -27.62
C ASN A 499 2.25 1.60 -28.86
N LEU A 500 1.12 2.29 -28.83
CA LEU A 500 0.22 2.39 -29.99
C LEU A 500 0.89 3.14 -31.15
N ALA A 501 1.63 4.22 -30.88
CA ALA A 501 2.42 4.90 -31.91
C ALA A 501 3.46 3.98 -32.58
N LEU A 502 4.18 3.16 -31.79
CA LEU A 502 5.11 2.16 -32.32
C LEU A 502 4.42 1.08 -33.16
N LEU A 503 3.24 0.65 -32.74
CA LEU A 503 2.45 -0.35 -33.47
C LEU A 503 1.98 0.20 -34.81
N LEU A 504 1.42 1.41 -34.84
CA LEU A 504 0.95 2.08 -36.06
C LEU A 504 2.09 2.32 -37.05
N LEU A 505 3.26 2.69 -36.53
CA LEU A 505 4.51 2.76 -37.28
C LEU A 505 4.81 1.40 -37.94
N GLY A 506 4.78 0.30 -37.19
CA GLY A 506 4.98 -1.04 -37.76
C GLY A 506 3.97 -1.42 -38.85
N GLN A 507 2.74 -0.90 -38.78
CA GLN A 507 1.68 -1.11 -39.77
C GLN A 507 1.77 -0.19 -41.01
N GLY A 508 2.70 0.78 -41.02
CA GLY A 508 2.84 1.75 -42.09
C GLY A 508 1.86 2.92 -42.04
N GLN A 509 1.19 3.13 -40.90
CA GLN A 509 0.31 4.28 -40.65
C GLN A 509 1.10 5.46 -40.10
N TRP A 510 2.04 5.97 -40.91
CA TRP A 510 3.08 6.91 -40.47
C TRP A 510 2.54 8.23 -39.93
N GLU A 511 1.52 8.80 -40.56
CA GLU A 511 0.92 10.09 -40.16
C GLU A 511 0.24 9.99 -38.79
N GLU A 512 -0.54 8.92 -38.54
CA GLU A 512 -1.18 8.70 -37.24
C GLU A 512 -0.13 8.40 -36.15
N ALA A 513 0.89 7.60 -36.48
CA ALA A 513 2.00 7.31 -35.59
C ALA A 513 2.78 8.58 -35.19
N GLU A 514 2.99 9.51 -36.12
CA GLU A 514 3.65 10.79 -35.86
C GLU A 514 2.80 11.66 -34.93
N ASP A 515 1.53 11.89 -35.24
CA ASP A 515 0.64 12.71 -34.40
C ASP A 515 0.56 12.15 -32.97
N MET A 516 0.41 10.84 -32.83
CA MET A 516 0.46 10.18 -31.52
C MET A 516 1.82 10.32 -30.84
N GLY A 517 2.92 10.18 -31.57
CA GLY A 517 4.29 10.32 -31.07
C GLY A 517 4.58 11.73 -30.54
N ILE A 518 4.13 12.77 -31.26
CA ILE A 518 4.24 14.17 -30.84
C ILE A 518 3.46 14.40 -29.54
N ARG A 519 2.21 13.93 -29.48
CA ARG A 519 1.38 14.06 -28.27
C ARG A 519 2.00 13.32 -27.08
N ALA A 520 2.46 12.08 -27.27
CA ALA A 520 3.10 11.30 -26.23
C ALA A 520 4.35 12.00 -25.68
N MET A 521 5.24 12.46 -26.58
CA MET A 521 6.46 13.16 -26.19
C MET A 521 6.16 14.44 -25.40
N GLY A 522 5.23 15.27 -25.87
CA GLY A 522 4.85 16.52 -25.19
C GLY A 522 4.24 16.30 -23.81
N MET A 523 3.38 15.28 -23.66
CA MET A 523 2.81 14.94 -22.35
C MET A 523 3.85 14.33 -21.41
N MET A 524 4.71 13.42 -21.89
CA MET A 524 5.80 12.85 -21.09
C MET A 524 6.80 13.92 -20.64
N GLU A 525 7.14 14.89 -21.50
CA GLU A 525 8.01 16.02 -21.15
C GLU A 525 7.41 16.87 -20.03
N ARG A 526 6.09 17.06 -20.02
CA ARG A 526 5.40 17.81 -18.96
C ARG A 526 5.29 17.05 -17.64
N VAL A 527 5.00 15.75 -17.69
CA VAL A 527 4.79 14.89 -16.50
C VAL A 527 6.11 14.50 -15.85
N PHE A 528 7.07 14.03 -16.65
CA PHE A 528 8.34 13.48 -16.16
C PHE A 528 9.54 14.41 -16.40
N GLY A 529 9.41 15.42 -17.26
CA GLY A 529 10.53 16.24 -17.70
C GLY A 529 11.15 15.79 -19.02
N ARG A 530 11.85 16.71 -19.69
CA ARG A 530 12.50 16.50 -20.99
C ARG A 530 13.59 15.43 -20.96
N GLU A 531 14.27 15.32 -19.82
CA GLU A 531 15.43 14.45 -19.62
C GLU A 531 15.05 13.04 -19.16
N ASN A 532 13.78 12.79 -18.85
CA ASN A 532 13.32 11.48 -18.43
C ASN A 532 13.50 10.43 -19.55
N PRO A 533 13.99 9.21 -19.26
CA PRO A 533 14.20 8.18 -20.27
C PRO A 533 12.96 7.76 -21.05
N GLY A 534 11.77 7.87 -20.47
CA GLY A 534 10.48 7.67 -21.14
C GLY A 534 10.27 8.72 -22.23
N THR A 535 10.45 10.01 -21.90
CA THR A 535 10.41 11.13 -22.87
C THR A 535 11.44 10.93 -23.99
N LEU A 536 12.67 10.52 -23.64
CA LEU A 536 13.72 10.23 -24.62
C LEU A 536 13.40 9.00 -25.49
N THR A 537 12.64 8.04 -24.97
CA THR A 537 12.15 6.90 -25.76
C THR A 537 11.07 7.35 -26.74
N ALA A 538 10.11 8.18 -26.31
CA ALA A 538 9.12 8.78 -27.20
C ALA A 538 9.78 9.62 -28.31
N MET A 539 10.79 10.42 -27.96
CA MET A 539 11.58 11.22 -28.91
C MET A 539 12.26 10.35 -29.96
N ASN A 540 12.89 9.24 -29.54
CA ASN A 540 13.50 8.27 -30.45
C ASN A 540 12.47 7.63 -31.39
N ASN A 541 11.28 7.28 -30.88
CA ASN A 541 10.22 6.67 -31.69
C ASN A 541 9.66 7.66 -32.72
N LEU A 542 9.46 8.92 -32.32
CA LEU A 542 9.06 9.98 -33.23
C LEU A 542 10.11 10.21 -34.33
N ALA A 543 11.41 10.19 -33.99
CA ALA A 543 12.48 10.29 -34.98
C ALA A 543 12.42 9.16 -36.02
N TYR A 544 12.08 7.94 -35.59
CA TYR A 544 11.89 6.81 -36.50
C TYR A 544 10.66 6.98 -37.41
N ALA A 545 9.56 7.55 -36.88
CA ALA A 545 8.38 7.87 -37.67
C ALA A 545 8.71 8.88 -38.77
N LEU A 546 9.43 9.95 -38.43
CA LEU A 546 9.91 10.95 -39.40
C LEU A 546 10.82 10.31 -40.46
N LYS A 547 11.75 9.45 -40.05
CA LYS A 547 12.64 8.71 -40.97
C LYS A 547 11.86 7.83 -41.94
N SER A 548 10.79 7.18 -41.48
CA SER A 548 9.94 6.30 -42.30
C SER A 548 9.09 7.06 -43.32
N GLN A 549 8.94 8.38 -43.15
CA GLN A 549 8.29 9.29 -44.09
C GLN A 549 9.30 10.03 -44.99
N ASP A 550 10.55 9.57 -45.08
CA ASP A 550 11.65 10.20 -45.82
C ASP A 550 12.01 11.63 -45.36
N ARG A 551 11.54 12.06 -44.17
CA ARG A 551 11.87 13.35 -43.55
C ARG A 551 13.21 13.28 -42.81
N ASN A 552 14.27 12.98 -43.57
CA ASN A 552 15.59 12.63 -43.04
C ASN A 552 16.21 13.73 -42.16
N GLU A 553 16.14 14.99 -42.57
CA GLU A 553 16.74 16.11 -41.82
C GLU A 553 16.12 16.26 -40.42
N GLU A 554 14.79 16.17 -40.33
CA GLU A 554 14.06 16.27 -39.06
C GLU A 554 14.32 15.06 -38.17
N ALA A 555 14.35 13.86 -38.75
CA ALA A 555 14.68 12.62 -38.04
C ALA A 555 16.10 12.66 -37.44
N ILE A 556 17.09 13.11 -38.23
CA ILE A 556 18.49 13.26 -37.79
C ILE A 556 18.60 14.30 -36.68
N SER A 557 17.95 15.45 -36.81
CA SER A 557 17.96 16.49 -35.78
C SER A 557 17.37 15.98 -34.46
N LEU A 558 16.26 15.24 -34.53
CA LEU A 558 15.58 14.72 -33.35
C LEU A 558 16.37 13.59 -32.67
N ILE A 559 16.93 12.64 -33.44
CA ILE A 559 17.75 11.56 -32.86
C ILE A 559 19.08 12.08 -32.31
N GLU A 560 19.66 13.13 -32.90
CA GLU A 560 20.83 13.83 -32.37
C GLU A 560 20.53 14.45 -31.00
N THR A 561 19.41 15.17 -30.90
CA THR A 561 18.94 15.73 -29.62
C THR A 561 18.73 14.61 -28.59
N CYS A 562 18.07 13.52 -28.99
CA CYS A 562 17.86 12.36 -28.13
C CYS A 562 19.19 11.74 -27.65
N PHE A 563 20.17 11.58 -28.54
CA PHE A 563 21.48 11.04 -28.22
C PHE A 563 22.21 11.91 -27.19
N GLN A 564 22.29 13.23 -27.42
CA GLN A 564 22.95 14.17 -26.52
C GLN A 564 22.33 14.15 -25.11
N LEU A 565 20.99 14.11 -25.04
CA LEU A 565 20.27 14.01 -23.76
C LEU A 565 20.53 12.68 -23.06
N ARG A 566 20.47 11.54 -23.78
CA ARG A 566 20.77 10.22 -23.23
C ARG A 566 22.22 10.13 -22.74
N GLU A 567 23.18 10.68 -23.47
CA GLU A 567 24.59 10.70 -23.06
C GLU A 567 24.79 11.47 -21.75
N ARG A 568 24.11 12.62 -21.60
CA ARG A 568 24.18 13.41 -20.36
C ARG A 568 23.54 12.72 -19.16
N VAL A 569 22.34 12.15 -19.35
CA VAL A 569 21.50 11.60 -18.27
C VAL A 569 21.94 10.18 -17.89
N LEU A 570 22.09 9.30 -18.88
CA LEU A 570 22.36 7.87 -18.71
C LEU A 570 23.85 7.53 -18.84
N GLY A 571 24.63 8.40 -19.47
CA GLY A 571 26.04 8.15 -19.76
C GLY A 571 26.27 7.52 -21.14
N PRO A 572 27.52 7.53 -21.64
CA PRO A 572 27.87 7.08 -22.98
C PRO A 572 27.75 5.55 -23.17
N HIS A 573 27.97 4.78 -22.09
CA HIS A 573 27.94 3.32 -22.13
C HIS A 573 26.53 2.72 -21.94
N HIS A 574 25.51 3.54 -21.70
CA HIS A 574 24.16 3.03 -21.56
C HIS A 574 23.66 2.44 -22.88
N PRO A 575 22.99 1.27 -22.87
CA PRO A 575 22.51 0.61 -24.10
C PRO A 575 21.68 1.52 -25.01
N TYR A 576 20.76 2.31 -24.44
CA TYR A 576 19.94 3.26 -25.20
C TYR A 576 20.74 4.44 -25.78
N THR A 577 21.80 4.92 -25.11
CA THR A 577 22.68 5.96 -25.64
C THR A 577 23.45 5.43 -26.85
N SER A 578 24.03 4.23 -26.69
CA SER A 578 24.74 3.53 -27.76
C SER A 578 23.83 3.25 -28.96
N GLN A 579 22.58 2.89 -28.72
CA GLN A 579 21.60 2.66 -29.80
C GLN A 579 21.26 3.94 -30.56
N SER A 580 20.96 5.05 -29.86
CA SER A 580 20.69 6.33 -30.53
C SER A 580 21.88 6.83 -31.34
N LEU A 581 23.11 6.62 -30.85
CA LEU A 581 24.32 6.97 -31.60
C LEU A 581 24.47 6.15 -32.89
N LYS A 582 24.18 4.84 -32.83
CA LYS A 582 24.19 3.97 -34.02
C LYS A 582 23.20 4.46 -35.06
N PHE A 583 21.97 4.77 -34.66
CA PHE A 583 20.96 5.31 -35.58
C PHE A 583 21.38 6.66 -36.16
N LEU A 584 21.89 7.57 -35.33
CA LEU A 584 22.38 8.87 -35.79
C LEU A 584 23.47 8.73 -36.85
N ASN A 585 24.47 7.88 -36.61
CA ASN A 585 25.56 7.68 -37.57
C ASN A 585 25.05 7.04 -38.87
N GLN A 586 24.24 5.98 -38.76
CA GLN A 586 23.66 5.30 -39.91
C GLN A 586 22.83 6.26 -40.78
N TRP A 587 21.93 7.04 -40.17
CA TRP A 587 21.05 7.92 -40.94
C TRP A 587 21.80 9.10 -41.57
N ARG A 588 22.88 9.57 -40.94
CA ARG A 588 23.77 10.57 -41.54
C ARG A 588 24.49 10.02 -42.77
N GLU A 589 24.98 8.78 -42.70
CA GLU A 589 25.61 8.11 -43.84
C GLU A 589 24.63 7.89 -45.00
N GLU A 590 23.38 7.52 -44.72
CA GLU A 590 22.32 7.34 -45.73
C GLU A 590 21.84 8.65 -46.38
N SER A 591 22.14 9.81 -45.77
CA SER A 591 21.69 11.13 -46.24
C SER A 591 22.76 11.88 -47.05
N ILE A 592 23.93 11.26 -47.25
CA ILE A 592 25.02 11.72 -48.14
C ILE A 592 24.87 11.02 -49.49
#